data_AF-A0A2E7PM96-F1
#
_entry.id   AF-A0A2E7PM96-F1
#
_cell.length_a   1.000
_cell.length_b   1.000
_cell.length_c   1.000
_cell.angle_alpha   90.00
_cell.angle_beta   90.00
_cell.angle_gamma   90.00
#
_symmetry.space_group_name_H-M   'P 1'
#
loop_
_entity.id
_entity.type
_entity.pdbx_description
1 polymer ?
#
loop_
_entity_poly.entity_id
_entity_poly.type
_entity_poly.pdbx_seq_one_letter_code
_entity_poly.pdbx_strand_id
1 'polypeptide(L)'
;MRGIIRILCKNKLTGFTVSAVGAVVICGALAGWSVDRPARAAPDWIAPPQDELAMLRNQVANIDDEMHDVVSEDGLHELLHGTSYALSKIRRGDARVPRIFVESLPTDFGAQMVVEERKRTFIRTILPLILKVNEEVQAERRRLIALEEHVSSGHDLLKDEQVWLDGLAHKYRVAPSDFAALLRRVDGVSPTLALAQSIEESGWGRSRFAREGNALFGQRAWSAGAGLVPEERAEGERFEVRAFDSLLDSVRSYVGNLNRHYAYEDYRFARAQMRAYDARLDTRTLARTLVNYSERREDYVNALIGLIETNRLDDFELARLSTEPFDLNAVQLAAR
;
A
#
# COMPACT_ATOMS: atom_id res chain seq x y z
N MET A 1 -50.84 -53.25 -24.14
CA MET A 1 -51.03 -54.71 -24.13
C MET A 1 -49.70 -55.35 -24.54
N ARG A 2 -49.06 -56.13 -23.64
CA ARG A 2 -47.96 -57.11 -23.85
C ARG A 2 -46.67 -56.57 -24.53
N GLY A 3 -45.51 -56.57 -23.88
CA GLY A 3 -44.71 -57.74 -23.45
C GLY A 3 -43.54 -57.90 -24.44
N ILE A 4 -42.30 -57.48 -24.13
CA ILE A 4 -41.26 -58.20 -23.38
C ILE A 4 -40.47 -59.22 -24.23
N ILE A 5 -39.12 -59.15 -24.12
CA ILE A 5 -38.06 -60.20 -24.31
C ILE A 5 -37.63 -60.52 -25.76
N ARG A 6 -36.36 -60.83 -26.13
CA ARG A 6 -34.96 -60.74 -25.61
C ARG A 6 -34.14 -61.68 -26.55
N ILE A 7 -32.81 -61.54 -26.54
CA ILE A 7 -31.78 -62.62 -26.70
C ILE A 7 -31.17 -62.91 -28.09
N LEU A 8 -29.91 -62.45 -28.20
CA LEU A 8 -28.63 -63.13 -28.51
C LEU A 8 -28.42 -64.01 -29.77
N CYS A 9 -27.44 -63.54 -30.55
CA CYS A 9 -26.14 -64.14 -30.92
C CYS A 9 -25.99 -65.65 -31.19
N LYS A 10 -25.37 -65.97 -32.34
CA LYS A 10 -24.35 -67.03 -32.47
C LYS A 10 -23.29 -66.67 -33.53
N ASN A 11 -22.03 -66.77 -33.09
CA ASN A 11 -20.75 -66.54 -33.78
C ASN A 11 -20.33 -67.70 -34.70
N LYS A 12 -19.39 -67.41 -35.63
CA LYS A 12 -18.10 -68.12 -35.87
C LYS A 12 -17.26 -67.28 -36.89
N LEU A 13 -16.23 -66.51 -36.50
CA LEU A 13 -14.81 -66.82 -36.17
C LEU A 13 -13.93 -67.26 -37.35
N THR A 14 -13.00 -66.36 -37.75
CA THR A 14 -11.54 -66.52 -38.05
C THR A 14 -11.09 -65.22 -38.78
N GLY A 15 -10.06 -64.45 -38.46
CA GLY A 15 -8.97 -64.46 -37.47
C GLY A 15 -7.86 -63.54 -38.00
N PHE A 16 -7.29 -62.63 -37.17
CA PHE A 16 -5.86 -62.32 -37.00
C PHE A 16 -5.60 -60.93 -36.34
N THR A 17 -4.96 -60.98 -35.16
CA THR A 17 -3.98 -60.04 -34.52
C THR A 17 -4.38 -58.56 -34.34
N VAL A 18 -4.76 -58.06 -33.15
CA VAL A 18 -4.07 -57.91 -31.84
C VAL A 18 -2.85 -57.00 -31.84
N SER A 19 -3.08 -55.73 -31.49
CA SER A 19 -2.30 -55.01 -30.49
C SER A 19 -3.27 -54.25 -29.57
N ALA A 20 -3.49 -54.82 -28.38
CA ALA A 20 -3.94 -54.10 -27.18
C ALA A 20 -2.78 -53.19 -26.71
N VAL A 21 -2.99 -52.00 -26.16
CA VAL A 21 -3.46 -51.64 -24.80
C VAL A 21 -4.00 -50.21 -24.91
N GLY A 22 -5.12 -49.76 -24.34
CA GLY A 22 -5.95 -50.22 -23.23
C GLY A 22 -6.46 -48.94 -22.56
N ALA A 23 -7.70 -48.54 -22.85
CA ALA A 23 -8.37 -47.45 -22.17
C ALA A 23 -8.86 -47.95 -20.80
N VAL A 24 -8.46 -47.27 -19.73
CA VAL A 24 -9.09 -47.36 -18.41
C VAL A 24 -9.53 -45.96 -18.01
N VAL A 25 -10.82 -45.83 -17.76
CA VAL A 25 -11.48 -44.65 -17.21
C VAL A 25 -11.72 -44.92 -15.72
N ILE A 26 -11.66 -43.83 -14.94
CA ILE A 26 -12.18 -43.58 -13.57
C ILE A 26 -11.26 -43.98 -12.40
N CYS A 27 -10.64 -42.97 -11.76
CA CYS A 27 -11.00 -42.48 -10.41
C CYS A 27 -10.04 -41.35 -9.97
N GLY A 28 -10.59 -40.26 -9.44
CA GLY A 28 -9.88 -39.00 -9.20
C GLY A 28 -8.96 -38.95 -7.98
N ALA A 29 -8.11 -37.93 -7.98
CA ALA A 29 -7.63 -37.24 -6.79
C ALA A 29 -7.09 -35.86 -7.19
N LEU A 30 -7.46 -34.87 -6.41
CA LEU A 30 -7.17 -33.45 -6.53
C LEU A 30 -5.65 -33.16 -6.40
N ALA A 31 -5.02 -32.56 -7.41
CA ALA A 31 -3.82 -31.73 -7.26
C ALA A 31 -3.38 -31.13 -8.61
N GLY A 32 -3.08 -29.82 -8.63
CA GLY A 32 -2.30 -29.17 -9.68
C GLY A 32 -3.11 -28.41 -10.73
N TRP A 33 -3.56 -27.19 -10.41
CA TRP A 33 -3.91 -26.23 -11.45
C TRP A 33 -2.62 -25.73 -12.10
N SER A 34 -2.34 -26.19 -13.31
CA SER A 34 -1.42 -25.55 -14.25
C SER A 34 -2.03 -24.24 -14.72
N VAL A 35 -1.45 -23.11 -14.30
CA VAL A 35 -1.74 -21.81 -14.92
C VAL A 35 -0.94 -21.75 -16.22
N ASP A 36 -1.62 -22.04 -17.33
CA ASP A 36 -1.13 -21.70 -18.66
C ASP A 36 -0.90 -20.17 -18.73
N ARG A 37 0.36 -19.76 -18.90
CA ARG A 37 0.73 -18.39 -19.27
C ARG A 37 0.45 -18.19 -20.76
N PRO A 38 -0.43 -17.27 -21.18
CA PRO A 38 -0.33 -16.74 -22.53
C PRO A 38 0.89 -15.83 -22.66
N ALA A 39 1.55 -15.90 -23.81
CA ALA A 39 2.73 -15.14 -24.18
C ALA A 39 2.52 -13.62 -24.02
N ARG A 40 3.50 -12.95 -23.42
CA ARG A 40 3.55 -11.48 -23.30
C ARG A 40 3.58 -10.85 -24.69
N ALA A 41 2.49 -10.16 -25.06
CA ALA A 41 2.60 -8.96 -25.87
C ALA A 41 2.80 -7.78 -24.90
N ALA A 42 3.90 -7.06 -25.05
CA ALA A 42 4.22 -5.88 -24.24
C ALA A 42 3.22 -4.75 -24.55
N PRO A 43 2.69 -4.06 -23.53
CA PRO A 43 2.23 -2.70 -23.69
C PRO A 43 3.41 -1.76 -23.43
N ASP A 44 3.70 -0.91 -24.41
CA ASP A 44 4.67 0.17 -24.33
C ASP A 44 4.45 1.03 -23.09
N TRP A 45 5.39 0.95 -22.15
CA TRP A 45 5.55 1.90 -21.06
C TRP A 45 6.04 3.21 -21.68
N ILE A 46 5.18 4.22 -21.74
CA ILE A 46 5.62 5.59 -22.03
C ILE A 46 6.09 6.17 -20.70
N ALA A 47 7.40 6.14 -20.48
CA ALA A 47 8.04 6.96 -19.45
C ALA A 47 7.63 8.43 -19.66
N PRO A 48 7.37 9.21 -18.60
CA PRO A 48 7.32 10.66 -18.73
C PRO A 48 8.63 11.14 -19.37
N PRO A 49 8.61 12.20 -20.21
CA PRO A 49 9.81 12.72 -20.84
C PRO A 49 10.93 12.94 -19.83
N GLN A 50 12.17 12.58 -20.19
CA GLN A 50 13.33 12.65 -19.30
C GLN A 50 13.52 14.04 -18.66
N ASP A 51 13.11 15.10 -19.36
CA ASP A 51 13.16 16.48 -18.88
C ASP A 51 12.15 16.76 -17.75
N GLU A 52 10.94 16.20 -17.82
CA GLU A 52 9.91 16.32 -16.78
C GLU A 52 10.32 15.59 -15.50
N LEU A 53 10.96 14.42 -15.65
CA LEU A 53 11.51 13.63 -14.54
C LEU A 53 12.68 14.35 -13.86
N ALA A 54 13.55 15.01 -14.62
CA ALA A 54 14.68 15.78 -14.09
C ALA A 54 14.22 17.05 -13.33
N MET A 55 13.22 17.76 -13.84
CA MET A 55 12.65 18.94 -13.15
C MET A 55 11.96 18.57 -11.84
N LEU A 56 11.13 17.53 -11.84
CA LEU A 56 10.46 17.03 -10.63
C LEU A 56 11.48 16.51 -9.59
N ARG A 57 12.56 15.86 -10.03
CA ARG A 57 13.64 15.38 -9.16
C ARG A 57 14.36 16.54 -8.47
N ASN A 58 14.71 17.58 -9.21
CA ASN A 58 15.45 18.73 -8.66
C ASN A 58 14.58 19.62 -7.77
N GLN A 59 13.26 19.72 -8.05
CA GLN A 59 12.34 20.45 -7.19
C GLN A 59 12.09 19.73 -5.86
N VAL A 60 11.83 18.42 -5.86
CA VAL A 60 11.55 17.66 -4.62
C VAL A 60 12.79 17.48 -3.75
N ALA A 61 13.99 17.45 -4.32
CA ALA A 61 15.24 17.27 -3.57
C ALA A 61 15.64 18.49 -2.70
N ASN A 62 15.04 19.66 -2.92
CA ASN A 62 15.40 20.92 -2.24
C ASN A 62 14.27 21.48 -1.35
N ILE A 63 13.21 20.71 -1.09
CA ILE A 63 12.13 21.16 -0.21
C ILE A 63 12.47 20.75 1.23
N ASP A 64 12.48 21.73 2.12
CA ASP A 64 12.64 21.50 3.56
C ASP A 64 11.35 20.84 4.10
N ASP A 65 11.44 19.53 4.34
CA ASP A 65 10.37 18.69 4.88
C ASP A 65 10.57 18.55 6.40
N GLU A 66 10.62 19.68 7.11
CA GLU A 66 10.79 19.74 8.56
C GLU A 66 9.62 19.04 9.28
N MET A 67 9.95 18.23 10.29
CA MET A 67 8.96 17.63 11.18
C MET A 67 8.68 18.60 12.33
N HIS A 68 7.40 18.80 12.63
CA HIS A 68 6.97 19.66 13.74
C HIS A 68 6.57 18.80 14.94
N ASP A 69 7.24 19.04 16.07
CA ASP A 69 6.80 18.53 17.36
C ASP A 69 5.61 19.36 17.87
N VAL A 70 4.53 18.67 18.21
CA VAL A 70 3.27 19.28 18.64
C VAL A 70 2.80 18.60 19.93
N VAL A 71 2.90 19.35 21.02
CA VAL A 71 2.71 18.81 22.38
C VAL A 71 1.25 18.79 22.87
N SER A 72 0.34 19.54 22.21
CA SER A 72 -1.07 19.66 22.62
C SER A 72 -2.06 19.70 21.45
N GLU A 73 -3.33 19.39 21.77
CA GLU A 73 -4.46 19.49 20.85
C GLU A 73 -4.60 20.91 20.26
N ASP A 74 -4.47 21.94 21.11
CA ASP A 74 -4.55 23.35 20.71
C ASP A 74 -3.41 23.72 19.76
N GLY A 75 -2.17 23.29 20.06
CA GLY A 75 -1.02 23.54 19.19
C GLY A 75 -1.18 22.87 17.82
N LEU A 76 -1.76 21.67 17.78
CA LEU A 76 -2.07 20.99 16.52
C LEU A 76 -3.16 21.73 15.75
N HIS A 77 -4.19 22.20 16.46
CA HIS A 77 -5.25 22.98 15.86
C HIS A 77 -4.71 24.28 15.26
N GLU A 78 -3.89 25.05 15.99
CA GLU A 78 -3.23 26.26 15.50
C GLU A 78 -2.34 26.01 14.29
N LEU A 79 -1.45 25.01 14.38
CA LEU A 79 -0.56 24.62 13.28
C LEU A 79 -1.37 24.33 12.02
N LEU A 80 -2.48 23.61 12.14
CA LEU A 80 -3.31 23.28 10.99
C LEU A 80 -4.14 24.49 10.52
N HIS A 81 -4.81 25.22 11.42
CA HIS A 81 -5.70 26.34 11.06
C HIS A 81 -4.99 27.54 10.47
N GLY A 82 -3.75 27.79 10.88
CA GLY A 82 -2.91 28.83 10.32
C GLY A 82 -2.58 28.63 8.83
N THR A 83 -2.94 27.48 8.26
CA THR A 83 -2.66 27.13 6.86
C THR A 83 -3.92 27.17 6.01
N SER A 84 -3.76 27.44 4.72
CA SER A 84 -4.84 27.33 3.71
C SER A 84 -5.30 25.88 3.45
N TYR A 85 -5.03 24.95 4.38
CA TYR A 85 -5.28 23.52 4.27
C TYR A 85 -6.75 23.14 4.50
N ALA A 86 -7.61 23.53 3.56
CA ALA A 86 -9.01 23.16 3.56
C ALA A 86 -9.23 21.83 2.84
N LEU A 87 -9.62 20.76 3.56
CA LEU A 87 -9.93 19.45 2.96
C LEU A 87 -10.98 19.55 1.84
N SER A 88 -11.92 20.49 1.91
CA SER A 88 -12.92 20.70 0.86
C SER A 88 -12.30 21.10 -0.48
N LYS A 89 -11.22 21.88 -0.48
CA LYS A 89 -10.47 22.22 -1.70
C LYS A 89 -9.67 21.02 -2.22
N ILE A 90 -9.03 20.26 -1.32
CA ILE A 90 -8.30 19.04 -1.67
C ILE A 90 -9.24 18.02 -2.35
N ARG A 91 -10.42 17.78 -1.76
CA ARG A 91 -11.43 16.83 -2.28
C ARG A 91 -11.90 17.16 -3.70
N ARG A 92 -11.92 18.45 -4.07
CA ARG A 92 -12.30 18.91 -5.43
C ARG A 92 -11.12 18.94 -6.41
N GLY A 93 -9.89 18.76 -5.92
CA GLY A 93 -8.68 18.94 -6.71
C GLY A 93 -8.25 20.40 -6.90
N ASP A 94 -8.89 21.34 -6.19
CA ASP A 94 -8.63 22.79 -6.31
C ASP A 94 -7.34 23.24 -5.60
N ALA A 95 -6.76 22.39 -4.75
CA ALA A 95 -5.57 22.71 -3.96
C ALA A 95 -4.70 21.48 -3.72
N ARG A 96 -3.40 21.73 -3.52
CA ARG A 96 -2.43 20.72 -3.07
C ARG A 96 -2.42 20.63 -1.55
N VAL A 97 -2.04 19.45 -1.05
CA VAL A 97 -1.88 19.19 0.39
C VAL A 97 -0.60 19.88 0.85
N PRO A 98 -0.64 20.79 1.85
CA PRO A 98 0.55 21.43 2.35
C PRO A 98 1.55 20.41 2.95
N ARG A 99 2.84 20.73 2.87
CA ARG A 99 3.94 19.90 3.38
C ARG A 99 4.13 20.11 4.88
N ILE A 100 3.07 19.82 5.65
CA ILE A 100 3.07 19.91 7.11
C ILE A 100 3.19 18.50 7.65
N PHE A 101 4.30 18.21 8.31
CA PHE A 101 4.55 16.88 8.87
C PHE A 101 4.66 17.00 10.38
N VAL A 102 3.82 16.26 11.09
CA VAL A 102 3.78 16.26 12.55
C VAL A 102 4.49 15.01 13.05
N GLU A 103 5.37 15.17 14.05
CA GLU A 103 6.16 14.06 14.58
C GLU A 103 5.31 13.04 15.32
N SER A 104 4.41 13.50 16.21
CA SER A 104 3.53 12.64 17.02
C SER A 104 2.13 13.23 17.16
N LEU A 105 1.11 12.38 17.38
CA LEU A 105 -0.19 12.89 17.82
C LEU A 105 -0.05 13.38 19.27
N PRO A 106 -0.61 14.56 19.62
CA PRO A 106 -0.50 15.05 20.98
C PRO A 106 -1.22 14.12 21.95
N THR A 107 -0.73 14.02 23.19
CA THR A 107 -1.27 13.05 24.17
C THR A 107 -2.73 13.31 24.50
N ASP A 108 -3.19 14.55 24.41
CA ASP A 108 -4.58 14.97 24.58
C ASP A 108 -5.40 14.96 23.28
N PHE A 109 -4.90 14.37 22.19
CA PHE A 109 -5.56 14.38 20.87
C PHE A 109 -7.02 13.92 20.92
N GLY A 110 -7.92 14.82 20.55
CA GLY A 110 -9.34 14.55 20.43
C GLY A 110 -10.09 14.48 21.76
N ALA A 111 -9.49 14.98 22.84
CA ALA A 111 -10.08 15.07 24.16
C ALA A 111 -11.20 16.12 24.21
N GLN A 112 -11.05 17.24 23.48
CA GLN A 112 -12.02 18.34 23.48
C GLN A 112 -12.72 18.53 22.12
N MET A 113 -12.18 17.95 21.04
CA MET A 113 -12.78 18.02 19.71
C MET A 113 -14.12 17.28 19.61
N VAL A 114 -15.09 17.92 18.95
CA VAL A 114 -16.28 17.24 18.45
C VAL A 114 -15.90 16.21 17.37
N VAL A 115 -16.76 15.21 17.16
CA VAL A 115 -16.47 14.06 16.28
C VAL A 115 -15.98 14.49 14.89
N GLU A 116 -16.68 15.42 14.24
CA GLU A 116 -16.35 15.86 12.88
C GLU A 116 -15.04 16.66 12.81
N GLU A 117 -14.76 17.46 13.85
CA GLU A 117 -13.50 18.17 13.96
C GLU A 117 -12.33 17.20 14.13
N ARG A 118 -12.46 16.21 15.03
CA ARG A 118 -11.44 15.18 15.22
C ARG A 118 -11.14 14.42 13.95
N LYS A 119 -12.17 14.01 13.19
CA LYS A 119 -11.99 13.33 11.89
C LYS A 119 -11.23 14.20 10.90
N ARG A 120 -11.59 15.49 10.81
CA ARG A 120 -10.92 16.45 9.93
C ARG A 120 -9.47 16.65 10.34
N THR A 121 -9.20 16.87 11.63
CA THR A 121 -7.84 17.04 12.16
C THR A 121 -7.00 15.79 11.89
N PHE A 122 -7.54 14.61 12.17
CA PHE A 122 -6.85 13.34 11.89
C PHE A 122 -6.45 13.21 10.40
N ILE A 123 -7.39 13.44 9.46
CA ILE A 123 -7.08 13.39 8.03
C ILE A 123 -6.02 14.43 7.66
N ARG A 124 -6.13 15.65 8.20
CA ARG A 124 -5.15 16.72 7.95
C ARG A 124 -3.76 16.35 8.43
N THR A 125 -3.63 15.67 9.56
CA THR A 125 -2.33 15.22 10.08
C THR A 125 -1.75 14.05 9.29
N ILE A 126 -2.56 13.06 8.93
CA ILE A 126 -2.06 11.80 8.35
C ILE A 126 -1.87 11.85 6.84
N LEU A 127 -2.74 12.56 6.10
CA LEU A 127 -2.66 12.61 4.63
C LEU A 127 -1.30 13.14 4.11
N PRO A 128 -0.72 14.24 4.64
CA PRO A 128 0.59 14.71 4.17
C PRO A 128 1.69 13.67 4.35
N LEU A 129 1.69 12.94 5.48
CA LEU A 129 2.67 11.90 5.77
C LEU A 129 2.56 10.73 4.77
N ILE A 130 1.35 10.28 4.45
CA ILE A 130 1.12 9.26 3.41
C ILE A 130 1.64 9.72 2.06
N LEU A 131 1.35 10.97 1.67
CA LEU A 131 1.78 11.51 0.39
C LEU A 131 3.31 11.68 0.33
N LYS A 132 3.94 12.07 1.44
CA LYS A 132 5.41 12.15 1.57
C LYS A 132 6.08 10.80 1.34
N VAL A 133 5.61 9.74 2.00
CA VAL A 133 6.15 8.39 1.80
C VAL A 133 5.89 7.88 0.38
N ASN A 134 4.74 8.22 -0.21
CA ASN A 134 4.51 7.93 -1.62
C ASN A 134 5.49 8.67 -2.53
N GLU A 135 5.81 9.95 -2.31
CA GLU A 135 6.83 10.67 -3.08
C GLU A 135 8.21 10.02 -2.95
N GLU A 136 8.61 9.57 -1.75
CA GLU A 136 9.85 8.82 -1.51
C GLU A 136 9.91 7.55 -2.36
N VAL A 137 8.85 6.72 -2.32
CA VAL A 137 8.79 5.47 -3.09
C VAL A 137 8.73 5.75 -4.60
N GLN A 138 8.05 6.80 -5.04
CA GLN A 138 8.03 7.17 -6.46
C GLN A 138 9.40 7.67 -6.95
N ALA A 139 10.18 8.36 -6.11
CA ALA A 139 11.55 8.72 -6.44
C ALA A 139 12.44 7.47 -6.62
N GLU A 140 12.30 6.49 -5.72
CA GLU A 140 12.97 5.19 -5.86
C GLU A 140 12.55 4.48 -7.16
N ARG A 141 11.25 4.43 -7.44
CA ARG A 141 10.70 3.80 -8.64
C ARG A 141 11.24 4.43 -9.92
N ARG A 142 11.25 5.76 -10.02
CA ARG A 142 11.79 6.48 -11.19
C ARG A 142 13.25 6.13 -11.45
N ARG A 143 14.08 6.12 -10.38
CA ARG A 143 15.49 5.74 -10.51
C ARG A 143 15.65 4.27 -10.92
N LEU A 144 14.83 3.38 -10.38
CA LEU A 144 14.84 1.96 -10.76
C LEU A 144 14.52 1.76 -12.25
N ILE A 145 13.50 2.45 -12.78
CA ILE A 145 13.13 2.38 -14.20
C ILE A 145 14.27 2.87 -15.08
N ALA A 146 14.89 4.01 -14.73
CA ALA A 146 16.03 4.52 -15.48
C ALA A 146 17.21 3.52 -15.52
N LEU A 147 17.46 2.79 -14.42
CA LEU A 147 18.47 1.74 -14.39
C LEU A 147 18.07 0.51 -15.22
N GLU A 148 16.80 0.12 -15.21
CA GLU A 148 16.30 -0.97 -16.05
C GLU A 148 16.50 -0.65 -17.55
N GLU A 149 16.13 0.57 -17.96
CA GLU A 149 16.28 1.05 -19.33
C GLU A 149 17.77 1.10 -19.74
N HIS A 150 18.64 1.57 -18.85
CA HIS A 150 20.09 1.62 -19.07
C HIS A 150 20.67 0.22 -19.31
N VAL A 151 20.35 -0.75 -18.44
CA VAL A 151 20.81 -2.16 -18.55
C VAL A 151 20.20 -2.84 -19.77
N SER A 152 18.90 -2.63 -20.04
CA SER A 152 18.20 -3.23 -21.19
C SER A 152 18.74 -2.72 -22.53
N SER A 153 19.37 -1.54 -22.54
CA SER A 153 20.06 -0.97 -23.69
C SER A 153 21.49 -1.53 -23.88
N GLY A 154 21.91 -2.50 -23.07
CA GLY A 154 23.21 -3.17 -23.16
C GLY A 154 24.36 -2.45 -22.46
N HIS A 155 24.07 -1.47 -21.60
CA HIS A 155 25.08 -0.76 -20.83
C HIS A 155 25.27 -1.39 -19.44
N ASP A 156 26.51 -1.39 -18.96
CA ASP A 156 26.83 -1.78 -17.59
C ASP A 156 26.50 -0.65 -16.60
N LEU A 157 26.07 -1.03 -15.40
CA LEU A 157 25.82 -0.08 -14.32
C LEU A 157 27.14 0.50 -13.78
N LEU A 158 27.13 1.81 -13.48
CA LEU A 158 28.19 2.44 -12.73
C LEU A 158 28.23 1.88 -11.29
N LYS A 159 29.39 1.97 -10.64
CA LYS A 159 29.57 1.46 -9.26
C LYS A 159 28.53 2.02 -8.27
N ASP A 160 28.27 3.32 -8.33
CA ASP A 160 27.29 3.97 -7.44
C ASP A 160 25.84 3.60 -7.77
N GLU A 161 25.56 3.27 -9.04
CA GLU A 161 24.26 2.75 -9.47
C GLU A 161 24.05 1.33 -8.96
N GLN A 162 25.07 0.47 -9.04
CA GLN A 162 25.05 -0.88 -8.50
C GLN A 162 24.85 -0.86 -6.99
N VAL A 163 25.62 -0.04 -6.25
CA VAL A 163 25.47 0.10 -4.80
C VAL A 163 24.06 0.55 -4.42
N TRP A 164 23.50 1.51 -5.17
CA TRP A 164 22.12 1.95 -4.94
C TRP A 164 21.09 0.85 -5.24
N LEU A 165 21.24 0.12 -6.35
CA LEU A 165 20.36 -0.98 -6.73
C LEU A 165 20.41 -2.11 -5.71
N ASP A 166 21.59 -2.46 -5.21
CA ASP A 166 21.77 -3.47 -4.16
C ASP A 166 21.08 -3.04 -2.85
N GLY A 167 21.20 -1.77 -2.47
CA GLY A 167 20.49 -1.21 -1.32
C GLY A 167 18.97 -1.26 -1.47
N LEU A 168 18.46 -0.89 -2.65
CA LEU A 168 17.03 -0.98 -2.98
C LEU A 168 16.55 -2.44 -2.93
N ALA A 169 17.29 -3.35 -3.56
CA ALA A 169 16.99 -4.76 -3.61
C ALA A 169 16.94 -5.39 -2.22
N HIS A 170 17.88 -5.01 -1.34
CA HIS A 170 17.87 -5.38 0.07
C HIS A 170 16.63 -4.85 0.80
N LYS A 171 16.31 -3.55 0.68
CA LYS A 171 15.12 -2.91 1.29
C LYS A 171 13.82 -3.66 0.93
N TYR A 172 13.68 -4.00 -0.35
CA TYR A 172 12.48 -4.65 -0.89
C TYR A 172 12.54 -6.18 -0.89
N ARG A 173 13.64 -6.80 -0.42
CA ARG A 173 13.84 -8.27 -0.32
C ARG A 173 13.68 -9.00 -1.66
N VAL A 174 14.35 -8.50 -2.69
CA VAL A 174 14.37 -9.05 -4.06
C VAL A 174 15.82 -9.12 -4.52
N ALA A 175 16.14 -9.98 -5.50
CA ALA A 175 17.47 -9.99 -6.11
C ALA A 175 17.68 -8.69 -6.94
N PRO A 176 18.88 -8.08 -6.92
CA PRO A 176 19.14 -6.85 -7.68
C PRO A 176 18.99 -7.04 -9.20
N SER A 177 19.15 -8.26 -9.70
CA SER A 177 18.94 -8.61 -11.11
C SER A 177 17.47 -8.78 -11.51
N ASP A 178 16.53 -8.87 -10.56
CA ASP A 178 15.10 -9.09 -10.85
C ASP A 178 14.33 -7.77 -10.87
N PHE A 179 14.56 -6.98 -11.92
CA PHE A 179 13.89 -5.70 -12.17
C PHE A 179 12.37 -5.84 -12.19
N ALA A 180 11.84 -6.94 -12.75
CA ALA A 180 10.40 -7.16 -12.81
C ALA A 180 9.77 -7.32 -11.41
N ALA A 181 10.43 -8.06 -10.51
CA ALA A 181 9.96 -8.17 -9.13
C ALA A 181 10.17 -6.86 -8.35
N LEU A 182 11.28 -6.15 -8.56
CA LEU A 182 11.51 -4.83 -7.98
C LEU A 182 10.42 -3.83 -8.40
N LEU A 183 10.13 -3.71 -9.69
CA LEU A 183 9.08 -2.84 -10.23
C LEU A 183 7.68 -3.24 -9.77
N ARG A 184 7.46 -4.46 -9.28
CA ARG A 184 6.19 -4.84 -8.63
C ARG A 184 6.11 -4.37 -7.18
N ARG A 185 7.26 -4.31 -6.49
CA ARG A 185 7.36 -3.96 -5.06
C ARG A 185 7.56 -2.46 -4.82
N VAL A 186 8.35 -1.78 -5.65
CA VAL A 186 8.69 -0.35 -5.52
C VAL A 186 7.57 0.51 -6.13
N ASP A 187 6.44 0.63 -5.45
CA ASP A 187 5.35 1.53 -5.84
C ASP A 187 4.64 2.08 -4.60
N GLY A 188 4.08 3.28 -4.73
CA GLY A 188 3.27 3.92 -3.70
C GLY A 188 1.99 3.15 -3.42
N VAL A 189 1.34 3.49 -2.33
CA VAL A 189 0.04 2.92 -1.93
C VAL A 189 -1.08 3.91 -2.22
N SER A 190 -2.31 3.42 -2.34
CA SER A 190 -3.51 4.28 -2.42
C SER A 190 -3.60 5.15 -1.15
N PRO A 191 -3.60 6.50 -1.27
CA PRO A 191 -3.80 7.38 -0.12
C PRO A 191 -5.13 7.13 0.59
N THR A 192 -6.16 6.81 -0.19
CA THR A 192 -7.48 6.46 0.34
C THR A 192 -7.43 5.22 1.23
N LEU A 193 -6.80 4.14 0.76
CA LEU A 193 -6.72 2.89 1.52
C LEU A 193 -5.84 3.06 2.76
N ALA A 194 -4.72 3.77 2.63
CA ALA A 194 -3.85 4.09 3.77
C ALA A 194 -4.58 4.92 4.84
N LEU A 195 -5.39 5.91 4.45
CA LEU A 195 -6.25 6.64 5.38
C LEU A 195 -7.26 5.70 6.05
N ALA A 196 -7.98 4.88 5.29
CA ALA A 196 -8.96 3.94 5.83
C ALA A 196 -8.36 2.97 6.86
N GLN A 197 -7.19 2.39 6.54
CA GLN A 197 -6.48 1.51 7.46
C GLN A 197 -5.97 2.27 8.68
N SER A 198 -5.40 3.47 8.52
CA SER A 198 -4.99 4.27 9.68
C SER A 198 -6.17 4.60 10.60
N ILE A 199 -7.36 4.84 10.05
CA ILE A 199 -8.58 5.11 10.81
C ILE A 199 -9.02 3.86 11.59
N GLU A 200 -9.10 2.71 10.92
CA GLU A 200 -9.54 1.44 11.52
C GLU A 200 -8.60 1.01 12.65
N GLU A 201 -7.28 1.06 12.42
CA GLU A 201 -6.27 0.54 13.34
C GLU A 201 -6.01 1.49 14.53
N SER A 202 -6.15 2.81 14.33
CA SER A 202 -5.92 3.80 15.40
C SER A 202 -7.21 4.29 16.08
N GLY A 203 -8.39 3.91 15.56
CA GLY A 203 -9.68 4.39 16.03
C GLY A 203 -9.83 5.92 15.88
N TRP A 204 -9.39 6.46 14.73
CA TRP A 204 -9.23 7.91 14.48
C TRP A 204 -8.21 8.58 15.41
N GLY A 205 -7.06 7.95 15.66
CA GLY A 205 -5.98 8.49 16.49
C GLY A 205 -6.21 8.43 18.00
N ARG A 206 -7.34 7.89 18.46
CA ARG A 206 -7.65 7.79 19.90
C ARG A 206 -6.92 6.67 20.61
N SER A 207 -6.51 5.64 19.86
CA SER A 207 -5.76 4.51 20.41
C SER A 207 -4.53 4.99 21.16
N ARG A 208 -4.31 4.48 22.37
CA ARG A 208 -3.08 4.77 23.14
C ARG A 208 -1.82 4.40 22.36
N PHE A 209 -1.89 3.35 21.53
CA PHE A 209 -0.76 2.95 20.68
C PHE A 209 -0.43 4.00 19.61
N ALA A 210 -1.44 4.71 19.10
CA ALA A 210 -1.25 5.78 18.14
C ALA A 210 -0.69 7.05 18.79
N ARG A 211 -1.13 7.38 20.02
CA ARG A 211 -0.69 8.59 20.75
C ARG A 211 0.68 8.43 21.42
N GLU A 212 0.94 7.28 22.03
CA GLU A 212 2.17 7.05 22.82
C GLU A 212 3.27 6.35 22.01
N GLY A 213 2.90 5.61 20.97
CA GLY A 213 3.85 4.81 20.19
C GLY A 213 3.84 5.11 18.69
N ASN A 214 3.12 6.15 18.25
CA ASN A 214 2.96 6.49 16.83
C ASN A 214 2.48 5.31 15.97
N ALA A 215 1.82 4.30 16.56
CA ALA A 215 1.46 3.06 15.90
C ALA A 215 0.10 3.19 15.17
N LEU A 216 0.10 3.85 14.01
CA LEU A 216 -1.10 4.14 13.23
C LEU A 216 -1.75 2.93 12.56
N PHE A 217 -1.00 1.83 12.36
CA PHE A 217 -1.40 0.73 11.47
C PHE A 217 -1.41 -0.65 12.16
N GLY A 218 -1.38 -0.72 13.50
CA GLY A 218 -1.51 -1.97 14.24
C GLY A 218 -0.37 -2.99 14.02
N GLN A 219 0.82 -2.54 13.64
CA GLN A 219 1.94 -3.43 13.31
C GLN A 219 2.49 -4.12 14.57
N ARG A 220 2.61 -5.46 14.54
CA ARG A 220 3.18 -6.23 15.66
C ARG A 220 4.70 -6.12 15.71
N ALA A 221 5.26 -5.98 16.91
CA ALA A 221 6.68 -6.15 17.21
C ALA A 221 6.94 -7.60 17.65
N TRP A 222 7.98 -8.21 17.08
CA TRP A 222 8.37 -9.61 17.34
C TRP A 222 9.58 -9.74 18.26
N SER A 223 10.25 -8.62 18.55
CA SER A 223 11.34 -8.53 19.52
C SER A 223 10.80 -7.87 20.78
N ALA A 224 11.10 -8.44 21.95
CA ALA A 224 10.72 -7.84 23.23
C ALA A 224 11.35 -6.45 23.40
N GLY A 225 10.57 -5.48 23.87
CA GLY A 225 11.00 -4.09 24.08
C GLY A 225 11.00 -3.21 22.82
N ALA A 226 10.46 -3.70 21.70
CA ALA A 226 10.33 -2.91 20.46
C ALA A 226 8.91 -2.34 20.27
N GLY A 227 8.03 -2.50 21.25
CA GLY A 227 6.67 -2.00 21.22
C GLY A 227 6.01 -1.83 22.58
N LEU A 228 4.74 -1.41 22.53
CA LEU A 228 3.86 -1.22 23.67
C LEU A 228 3.08 -2.53 23.93
N VAL A 229 3.08 -2.98 25.18
CA VAL A 229 2.41 -4.22 25.61
C VAL A 229 0.89 -3.96 25.76
N PRO A 230 -0.01 -4.68 25.07
CA PRO A 230 -1.45 -4.57 25.28
C PRO A 230 -1.87 -4.84 26.73
N GLU A 231 -2.80 -4.04 27.28
CA GLU A 231 -3.34 -4.23 28.64
C GLU A 231 -4.15 -5.53 28.75
N GLU A 232 -4.90 -5.87 27.71
CA GLU A 232 -5.77 -7.05 27.65
C GLU A 232 -5.18 -8.13 26.73
N ARG A 233 -4.08 -8.78 27.16
CA ARG A 233 -3.56 -9.95 26.44
C ARG A 233 -4.20 -11.24 26.96
N ALA A 234 -4.54 -12.15 26.06
CA ALA A 234 -4.94 -13.50 26.48
C ALA A 234 -3.76 -14.24 27.12
N GLU A 235 -4.04 -15.17 28.02
CA GLU A 235 -3.02 -15.94 28.71
C GLU A 235 -2.13 -16.68 27.70
N GLY A 236 -0.84 -16.35 27.66
CA GLY A 236 0.15 -16.94 26.74
C GLY A 236 0.55 -16.08 25.54
N GLU A 237 -0.15 -14.99 25.24
CA GLU A 237 0.25 -14.07 24.16
C GLU A 237 1.49 -13.26 24.53
N ARG A 238 2.47 -13.10 23.63
CA ARG A 238 3.72 -12.36 23.88
C ARG A 238 4.00 -11.25 22.86
N PHE A 239 2.99 -10.85 22.09
CA PHE A 239 3.19 -9.83 21.06
C PHE A 239 3.08 -8.41 21.66
N GLU A 240 3.93 -7.52 21.17
CA GLU A 240 3.87 -6.08 21.45
C GLU A 240 3.33 -5.35 20.20
N VAL A 241 2.68 -4.20 20.39
CA VAL A 241 2.35 -3.30 19.27
C VAL A 241 3.57 -2.42 19.03
N ARG A 242 4.15 -2.48 17.83
CA ARG A 242 5.37 -1.76 17.49
C ARG A 242 5.20 -0.26 17.73
N ALA A 243 6.17 0.33 18.43
CA ALA A 243 6.29 1.77 18.58
C ALA A 243 7.24 2.36 17.50
N PHE A 244 7.04 3.62 17.18
CA PHE A 244 7.83 4.37 16.19
C PHE A 244 8.26 5.72 16.77
N ASP A 245 9.44 6.16 16.38
CA ASP A 245 9.98 7.46 16.77
C ASP A 245 9.08 8.60 16.26
N SER A 246 8.48 8.43 15.07
CA SER A 246 7.53 9.39 14.49
C SER A 246 6.35 8.72 13.77
N LEU A 247 5.27 9.48 13.55
CA LEU A 247 4.17 9.10 12.66
C LEU A 247 4.66 8.82 11.24
N LEU A 248 5.67 9.55 10.76
CA LEU A 248 6.27 9.32 9.44
C LEU A 248 6.91 7.93 9.36
N ASP A 249 7.62 7.49 10.39
CA ASP A 249 8.24 6.16 10.43
C ASP A 249 7.20 5.03 10.50
N SER A 250 6.07 5.29 11.17
CA SER A 250 4.90 4.41 11.13
C SER A 250 4.38 4.21 9.71
N VAL A 251 4.19 5.31 8.97
CA VAL A 251 3.73 5.28 7.56
C VAL A 251 4.77 4.57 6.67
N ARG A 252 6.07 4.86 6.81
CA ARG A 252 7.15 4.17 6.07
C ARG A 252 7.15 2.67 6.34
N SER A 253 6.98 2.27 7.59
CA SER A 253 6.90 0.87 7.98
C SER A 253 5.68 0.17 7.41
N TYR A 254 4.52 0.82 7.40
CA TYR A 254 3.29 0.32 6.78
C TYR A 254 3.44 0.14 5.26
N VAL A 255 3.92 1.16 4.54
CA VAL A 255 4.14 1.09 3.09
C VAL A 255 5.17 0.01 2.75
N GLY A 256 6.28 -0.05 3.50
CA GLY A 256 7.29 -1.09 3.34
C GLY A 256 6.74 -2.50 3.55
N ASN A 257 5.82 -2.69 4.51
CA ASN A 257 5.17 -3.97 4.77
C ASN A 257 4.33 -4.43 3.57
N LEU A 258 3.43 -3.58 3.06
CA LEU A 258 2.63 -3.88 1.87
C LEU A 258 3.51 -4.16 0.64
N ASN A 259 4.63 -3.45 0.53
CA ASN A 259 5.53 -3.57 -0.60
C ASN A 259 6.45 -4.80 -0.56
N ARG A 260 6.65 -5.48 0.58
CA ARG A 260 7.61 -6.61 0.66
C ARG A 260 7.10 -7.89 1.30
N HIS A 261 6.05 -7.85 2.12
CA HIS A 261 5.58 -9.03 2.84
C HIS A 261 4.82 -9.98 1.90
N TYR A 262 5.02 -11.29 2.03
CA TYR A 262 4.44 -12.29 1.14
C TYR A 262 2.91 -12.29 1.17
N ALA A 263 2.31 -12.03 2.34
CA ALA A 263 0.85 -11.97 2.52
C ALA A 263 0.14 -10.91 1.66
N TYR A 264 0.88 -9.94 1.10
CA TYR A 264 0.34 -8.85 0.27
C TYR A 264 0.81 -8.96 -1.19
N GLU A 265 1.14 -10.17 -1.67
CA GLU A 265 1.48 -10.39 -3.07
C GLU A 265 0.33 -10.03 -4.01
N ASP A 266 -0.89 -10.45 -3.68
CA ASP A 266 -2.09 -10.14 -4.47
C ASP A 266 -2.35 -8.63 -4.56
N TYR A 267 -2.13 -7.90 -3.45
CA TYR A 267 -2.19 -6.44 -3.44
C TYR A 267 -1.23 -5.84 -4.46
N ARG A 268 0.04 -6.29 -4.45
CA ARG A 268 1.06 -5.79 -5.39
C ARG A 268 0.76 -6.18 -6.83
N PHE A 269 0.20 -7.36 -7.05
CA PHE A 269 -0.20 -7.82 -8.38
C PHE A 269 -1.37 -7.02 -8.93
N ALA A 270 -2.43 -6.82 -8.15
CA ALA A 270 -3.57 -5.98 -8.51
C ALA A 270 -3.13 -4.54 -8.81
N ARG A 271 -2.29 -3.95 -7.95
CA ARG A 271 -1.72 -2.61 -8.16
C ARG A 271 -0.91 -2.54 -9.46
N ALA A 272 -0.02 -3.50 -9.71
CA ALA A 272 0.78 -3.53 -10.93
C ALA A 272 -0.06 -3.66 -12.20
N GLN A 273 -1.14 -4.46 -12.18
CA GLN A 273 -2.08 -4.55 -13.29
C GLN A 273 -2.79 -3.22 -13.55
N MET A 274 -3.27 -2.54 -12.50
CA MET A 274 -3.91 -1.22 -12.65
C MET A 274 -2.96 -0.20 -13.28
N ARG A 275 -1.68 -0.19 -12.86
CA ARG A 275 -0.65 0.67 -13.47
C ARG A 275 -0.43 0.37 -14.96
N ALA A 276 -0.41 -0.90 -15.35
CA ALA A 276 -0.18 -1.30 -16.73
C ALA A 276 -1.29 -0.84 -17.70
N TYR A 277 -2.50 -0.62 -17.19
CA TYR A 277 -3.63 -0.11 -17.97
C TYR A 277 -3.84 1.41 -17.83
N ASP A 278 -2.87 2.13 -17.25
CA ASP A 278 -2.98 3.55 -16.86
C ASP A 278 -4.27 3.85 -16.07
N ALA A 279 -4.76 2.85 -15.34
CA ALA A 279 -5.95 2.96 -14.56
C ALA A 279 -5.61 3.65 -13.23
N ARG A 280 -6.50 4.56 -12.81
CA ARG A 280 -6.55 4.98 -11.41
C ARG A 280 -6.65 3.73 -10.53
N LEU A 281 -5.95 3.73 -9.40
CA LEU A 281 -6.04 2.62 -8.47
C LEU A 281 -7.50 2.47 -8.03
N ASP A 282 -8.07 1.29 -8.29
CA ASP A 282 -9.37 0.94 -7.74
C ASP A 282 -9.15 0.48 -6.30
N THR A 283 -9.38 1.42 -5.38
CA THR A 283 -9.23 1.24 -3.94
C THR A 283 -10.05 0.04 -3.43
N ARG A 284 -11.25 -0.21 -3.98
CA ARG A 284 -12.11 -1.30 -3.52
C ARG A 284 -11.56 -2.65 -3.93
N THR A 285 -11.05 -2.74 -5.15
CA THR A 285 -10.34 -3.94 -5.62
C THR A 285 -9.07 -4.17 -4.80
N LEU A 286 -8.29 -3.12 -4.50
CA LEU A 286 -7.12 -3.24 -3.64
C LEU A 286 -7.48 -3.67 -2.21
N ALA A 287 -8.51 -3.09 -1.60
CA ALA A 287 -8.95 -3.46 -0.25
C ALA A 287 -9.32 -4.96 -0.15
N ARG A 288 -9.95 -5.52 -1.19
CA ARG A 288 -10.30 -6.94 -1.26
C ARG A 288 -9.10 -7.89 -1.26
N THR A 289 -7.90 -7.40 -1.59
CA THR A 289 -6.66 -8.19 -1.51
C THR A 289 -6.05 -8.24 -0.10
N LEU A 290 -6.56 -7.44 0.85
CA LEU A 290 -6.00 -7.29 2.20
C LEU A 290 -6.65 -8.22 3.23
N VAL A 291 -7.27 -9.33 2.81
CA VAL A 291 -7.91 -10.31 3.70
C VAL A 291 -6.96 -10.83 4.78
N ASN A 292 -5.66 -10.97 4.47
CA ASN A 292 -4.64 -11.44 5.41
C ASN A 292 -4.04 -10.34 6.29
N TYR A 293 -4.50 -9.09 6.19
CA TYR A 293 -4.03 -8.00 7.04
C TYR A 293 -4.53 -8.14 8.48
N SER A 294 -5.74 -8.67 8.66
CA SER A 294 -6.40 -8.81 9.95
C SER A 294 -6.92 -10.23 10.16
N GLU A 295 -6.92 -10.68 11.42
CA GLU A 295 -7.56 -11.93 11.83
C GLU A 295 -9.09 -11.90 11.60
N ARG A 296 -9.68 -10.71 11.45
CA ARG A 296 -11.08 -10.48 11.05
C ARG A 296 -11.37 -10.74 9.57
N ARG A 297 -10.36 -11.00 8.74
CA ARG A 297 -10.51 -11.43 7.34
C ARG A 297 -11.45 -10.54 6.51
N GLU A 298 -12.52 -11.09 5.95
CA GLU A 298 -13.48 -10.38 5.11
C GLU A 298 -14.22 -9.25 5.86
N ASP A 299 -14.47 -9.40 7.17
CA ASP A 299 -15.11 -8.36 7.97
C ASP A 299 -14.22 -7.12 8.09
N TYR A 300 -12.89 -7.30 8.09
CA TYR A 300 -11.95 -6.20 8.02
C TYR A 300 -12.05 -5.47 6.69
N VAL A 301 -12.06 -6.21 5.58
CA VAL A 301 -12.22 -5.64 4.23
C VAL A 301 -13.53 -4.84 4.11
N ASN A 302 -14.63 -5.38 4.64
CA ASN A 302 -15.93 -4.70 4.65
C ASN A 302 -15.90 -3.42 5.48
N ALA A 303 -15.22 -3.43 6.64
CA ALA A 303 -15.03 -2.24 7.47
C ALA A 303 -14.25 -1.15 6.71
N LEU A 304 -13.16 -1.51 6.01
CA LEU A 304 -12.41 -0.56 5.18
C LEU A 304 -13.28 0.06 4.08
N ILE A 305 -14.04 -0.75 3.35
CA ILE A 305 -14.94 -0.26 2.30
C ILE A 305 -15.98 0.70 2.90
N GLY A 306 -16.58 0.34 4.04
CA GLY A 306 -17.55 1.20 4.74
C GLY A 306 -16.95 2.54 5.20
N LEU A 307 -15.72 2.54 5.71
CA LEU A 307 -14.99 3.76 6.07
C LEU A 307 -14.72 4.66 4.87
N ILE A 308 -14.31 4.05 3.74
CA ILE A 308 -14.05 4.76 2.48
C ILE A 308 -15.33 5.46 2.00
N GLU A 309 -16.46 4.75 1.96
CA GLU A 309 -17.73 5.28 1.48
C GLU A 309 -18.29 6.36 2.42
N THR A 310 -18.37 6.07 3.72
CA THR A 310 -18.99 6.96 4.70
C THR A 310 -18.24 8.29 4.84
N ASN A 311 -16.90 8.27 4.74
CA ASN A 311 -16.07 9.46 4.91
C ASN A 311 -15.57 10.03 3.57
N ARG A 312 -16.07 9.47 2.46
CA ARG A 312 -15.68 9.83 1.08
C ARG A 312 -14.17 9.86 0.89
N LEU A 313 -13.46 8.85 1.38
CA LEU A 313 -11.99 8.88 1.37
C LEU A 313 -11.42 8.78 -0.06
N ASP A 314 -12.19 8.26 -1.03
CA ASP A 314 -11.83 8.21 -2.45
C ASP A 314 -11.52 9.60 -3.05
N ASP A 315 -12.09 10.66 -2.46
CA ASP A 315 -11.81 12.05 -2.87
C ASP A 315 -10.31 12.42 -2.70
N PHE A 316 -9.55 11.65 -1.92
CA PHE A 316 -8.12 11.90 -1.65
C PHE A 316 -7.16 11.06 -2.50
N GLU A 317 -7.65 10.15 -3.35
CA GLU A 317 -6.79 9.22 -4.11
C GLU A 317 -5.80 9.96 -5.03
N LEU A 318 -6.22 11.11 -5.57
CA LEU A 318 -5.40 11.95 -6.43
C LEU A 318 -4.73 13.12 -5.70
N ALA A 319 -4.83 13.20 -4.37
CA ALA A 319 -4.18 14.25 -3.61
C ALA A 319 -2.65 14.21 -3.84
N ARG A 320 -2.04 15.40 -3.88
CA ARG A 320 -0.59 15.57 -4.07
C ARG A 320 -0.09 16.61 -3.08
N LEU A 321 1.14 16.45 -2.61
CA LEU A 321 1.79 17.48 -1.81
C LEU A 321 1.98 18.76 -2.62
N SER A 322 2.08 19.87 -1.90
CA SER A 322 2.53 21.15 -2.46
C SER A 322 3.95 21.02 -3.00
N THR A 323 4.24 21.78 -4.05
CA THR A 323 5.60 21.95 -4.58
C THR A 323 6.39 23.01 -3.83
N GLU A 324 5.73 23.78 -2.96
CA GLU A 324 6.34 24.81 -2.12
C GLU A 324 6.58 24.27 -0.71
N PRO A 325 7.68 24.68 -0.04
CA PRO A 325 7.91 24.37 1.37
C PRO A 325 6.81 24.99 2.24
N PHE A 326 6.64 24.44 3.43
CA PHE A 326 5.76 25.02 4.43
C PHE A 326 6.47 26.15 5.18
N ASP A 327 5.93 27.38 5.12
CA ASP A 327 6.49 28.53 5.82
C ASP A 327 5.74 28.79 7.13
N LEU A 328 6.32 28.32 8.24
CA LEU A 328 5.82 28.56 9.60
C LEU A 328 5.77 30.05 9.97
N ASN A 329 6.70 30.87 9.49
CA ASN A 329 6.78 32.28 9.84
C ASN A 329 5.64 33.08 9.21
N ALA A 330 5.28 32.74 7.96
CA ALA A 330 4.12 33.32 7.29
C ALA A 330 2.81 33.03 8.05
N VAL A 331 2.69 31.84 8.64
CA VAL A 331 1.53 31.42 9.45
C VAL A 331 1.46 32.21 10.76
N GLN A 332 2.57 32.33 11.49
CA GLN A 332 2.61 33.04 12.77
C GLN A 332 2.38 34.56 12.63
N LEU A 333 2.79 35.15 11.50
CA LEU A 333 2.53 36.57 11.20
C LEU A 333 1.07 36.86 10.86
N ALA A 334 0.36 35.90 10.25
CA ALA A 334 -1.07 36.05 9.93
C ALA A 334 -1.99 35.86 11.15
N ALA A 335 -1.49 35.25 12.23
CA ALA A 335 -2.22 35.01 13.48
C ALA A 335 -2.10 36.16 14.51
N ARG A 336 -1.29 37.19 14.22
CA ARG A 336 -1.13 38.41 15.05
C ARG A 336 -1.98 39.56 14.53
#